data_AF-A0A4Q4UYF6-F1
#
_entry.id   AF-A0A4Q4UYF6-F1
#
_cell.length_a   1.000
_cell.length_b   1.000
_cell.length_c   1.000
_cell.angle_alpha   90.00
_cell.angle_beta   90.00
_cell.angle_gamma   90.00
#
_symmetry.space_group_name_H-M   'P 1'
#
loop_
_entity.id
_entity.type
_entity.pdbx_description
1 polymer ?
#
loop_
_entity_poly.entity_id
_entity_poly.type
_entity_poly.pdbx_seq_one_letter_code
_entity_poly.pdbx_strand_id
1 'polypeptide(L)'
;MHDIYASFLGRWAHKNIVCVGEDVQPDDYPSGLFSAEELDILREKTSDIPYDFDYPDEIAYPNVPFTLYHFTFPIVSDMEEDICLSNKSSSLVGRFSMMGISKDVAFASTRSEMLVKEETYFPKEQPWILRNLTTKQFVRSEAIALKPEFIRGPNINVLGFGEIVMSRICWSTSSFVNMSDTTNISKGVWAGHCFDITTLARYRDETKGVGWSDVSNEVAKEIADIWESEYGPNWRETVCNRWYRTYGYRPVPIY
;
A
#
# COMPACT_ATOMS: atom_id res chain seq x y z
N MET A 1 3.45 25.41 2.68
CA MET A 1 2.48 24.55 1.96
C MET A 1 3.09 23.21 1.55
N HIS A 2 4.22 23.19 0.85
CA HIS A 2 4.86 21.93 0.45
C HIS A 2 5.21 21.00 1.61
N ASP A 3 5.68 21.52 2.75
CA ASP A 3 6.00 20.72 3.94
C ASP A 3 4.76 20.03 4.53
N ILE A 4 3.61 20.72 4.54
CA ILE A 4 2.33 20.16 5.01
C ILE A 4 1.90 19.01 4.08
N TYR A 5 2.07 19.15 2.77
CA TYR A 5 1.71 18.06 1.85
C TYR A 5 2.71 16.91 1.92
N ALA A 6 3.99 17.20 2.07
CA ALA A 6 5.03 16.20 2.25
C ALA A 6 4.82 15.38 3.53
N SER A 7 4.26 15.97 4.60
CA SER A 7 3.98 15.24 5.84
C SER A 7 2.90 14.17 5.70
N PHE A 8 2.08 14.20 4.64
CA PHE A 8 1.10 13.14 4.35
C PHE A 8 1.69 11.98 3.54
N LEU A 9 2.90 12.13 3.01
CA LEU A 9 3.54 11.13 2.15
C LEU A 9 4.34 10.12 2.96
N GLY A 10 4.30 8.85 2.55
CA GLY A 10 5.15 7.81 3.12
C GLY A 10 4.90 7.51 4.59
N ARG A 11 3.67 7.70 5.12
CA ARG A 11 3.34 7.44 6.54
C ARG A 11 3.61 6.00 6.97
N TRP A 12 3.49 5.04 6.05
CA TRP A 12 3.82 3.63 6.30
C TRP A 12 5.30 3.30 6.05
N ALA A 13 6.10 4.25 5.56
CA ALA A 13 7.52 4.01 5.34
C ALA A 13 8.20 3.67 6.67
N HIS A 14 9.05 2.65 6.67
CA HIS A 14 9.74 2.14 7.87
C HIS A 14 8.84 1.52 8.96
N LYS A 15 7.54 1.34 8.70
CA LYS A 15 6.64 0.60 9.59
C LYS A 15 6.56 -0.86 9.16
N ASN A 16 6.42 -1.77 10.12
CA ASN A 16 6.12 -3.17 9.84
C ASN A 16 4.70 -3.26 9.26
N ILE A 17 4.54 -3.93 8.12
CA ILE A 17 3.25 -4.05 7.44
C ILE A 17 2.88 -5.53 7.30
N VAL A 18 1.65 -5.86 7.63
CA VAL A 18 1.07 -7.20 7.46
C VAL A 18 -0.37 -7.05 6.96
N CYS A 19 -0.77 -7.92 6.03
CA CYS A 19 -2.17 -8.08 5.64
C CYS A 19 -2.69 -9.33 6.35
N VAL A 20 -3.64 -9.18 7.26
CA VAL A 20 -4.08 -10.25 8.15
C VAL A 20 -5.40 -10.86 7.71
N GLY A 21 -5.48 -12.20 7.73
CA GLY A 21 -6.74 -12.94 7.54
C GLY A 21 -7.51 -13.12 8.85
N GLU A 22 -8.84 -13.21 8.76
CA GLU A 22 -9.73 -13.35 9.92
C GLU A 22 -9.52 -14.65 10.71
N ASP A 23 -9.08 -15.72 10.04
CA ASP A 23 -8.89 -17.05 10.63
C ASP A 23 -7.54 -17.25 11.35
N VAL A 24 -6.75 -16.19 11.53
CA VAL A 24 -5.44 -16.29 12.19
C VAL A 24 -5.58 -16.75 13.64
N GLN A 25 -4.87 -17.82 13.98
CA GLN A 25 -4.93 -18.42 15.32
C GLN A 25 -4.13 -17.62 16.34
N PRO A 26 -4.45 -17.76 17.64
CA PRO A 26 -3.63 -17.21 18.71
C PRO A 26 -2.20 -17.74 18.63
N ASP A 27 -1.22 -16.90 18.96
CA ASP A 27 0.22 -17.20 18.90
C ASP A 27 0.80 -17.44 17.47
N ASP A 28 0.00 -17.28 16.41
CA ASP A 28 0.44 -17.39 15.02
C ASP A 28 0.77 -16.01 14.41
N TYR A 29 1.98 -15.52 14.68
CA TYR A 29 2.46 -14.21 14.23
C TYR A 29 3.64 -14.31 13.26
N PRO A 30 3.79 -13.38 12.28
CA PRO A 30 4.98 -13.30 11.46
C PRO A 30 6.25 -13.11 12.30
N SER A 31 7.33 -13.78 11.91
CA SER A 31 8.60 -13.69 12.62
C SER A 31 9.15 -12.27 12.61
N GLY A 32 9.51 -11.74 13.78
CA GLY A 32 10.10 -10.40 13.92
C GLY A 32 9.09 -9.26 13.88
N LEU A 33 7.77 -9.54 13.84
CA LEU A 33 6.74 -8.51 13.97
C LEU A 33 6.64 -7.97 15.40
N PHE A 34 6.80 -8.85 16.40
CA PHE A 34 6.71 -8.53 17.82
C PHE A 34 7.97 -8.98 18.57
N SER A 35 8.31 -8.30 19.66
CA SER A 35 9.33 -8.75 20.61
C SER A 35 8.83 -9.94 21.43
N ALA A 36 9.75 -10.63 22.13
CA ALA A 36 9.37 -11.74 23.00
C ALA A 36 8.42 -11.30 24.12
N GLU A 37 8.67 -10.11 24.68
CA GLU A 37 7.87 -9.51 25.75
C GLU A 37 6.46 -9.13 25.23
N GLU A 38 6.37 -8.58 24.01
CA GLU A 38 5.08 -8.29 23.37
C GLU A 38 4.29 -9.57 23.12
N LEU A 39 4.94 -10.65 22.68
CA LEU A 39 4.28 -11.94 22.47
C LEU A 39 3.72 -12.51 23.77
N ASP A 40 4.46 -12.42 24.89
CA ASP A 40 3.97 -12.88 26.19
C ASP A 40 2.73 -12.09 26.63
N ILE A 41 2.71 -10.78 26.43
CA ILE A 41 1.52 -9.94 26.69
C ILE A 41 0.35 -10.36 25.79
N LEU A 42 0.59 -10.57 24.49
CA LEU A 42 -0.46 -10.94 23.54
C LEU A 42 -1.07 -12.32 23.83
N ARG A 43 -0.27 -13.27 24.36
CA ARG A 43 -0.74 -14.62 24.74
C ARG A 43 -1.72 -14.60 25.91
N GLU A 44 -1.52 -13.69 26.85
CA GLU A 44 -2.40 -13.53 28.01
C GLU A 44 -3.63 -12.66 27.71
N LYS A 45 -3.61 -11.93 26.60
CA LYS A 45 -4.67 -11.00 26.23
C LYS A 45 -5.88 -11.73 25.65
N THR A 46 -7.06 -11.24 26.01
CA THR A 46 -8.33 -11.56 25.36
C THR A 46 -8.98 -10.29 24.83
N SER A 47 -9.91 -10.45 23.88
CA SER A 47 -10.72 -9.34 23.37
C SER A 47 -12.08 -9.85 22.95
N ASP A 48 -12.99 -8.92 22.69
CA ASP A 48 -14.33 -9.22 22.21
C ASP A 48 -14.37 -9.06 20.69
N ILE A 49 -15.06 -9.97 20.00
CA ILE A 49 -15.35 -9.84 18.57
C ILE A 49 -16.74 -9.20 18.43
N PRO A 50 -16.86 -8.02 17.81
CA PRO A 50 -18.15 -7.40 17.56
C PRO A 50 -18.92 -8.18 16.48
N TYR A 51 -20.25 -8.11 16.53
CA TYR A 51 -21.12 -8.69 15.49
C TYR A 51 -21.00 -7.92 14.17
N ASP A 52 -20.83 -6.60 14.27
CA ASP A 52 -20.66 -5.68 13.15
C ASP A 52 -19.61 -4.62 13.51
N PHE A 53 -18.75 -4.28 12.56
CA PHE A 53 -17.79 -3.20 12.67
C PHE A 53 -18.46 -1.82 12.80
N ASP A 54 -19.65 -1.65 12.21
CA ASP A 54 -20.41 -0.40 12.27
C ASP A 54 -21.16 -0.24 13.62
N TYR A 55 -21.38 -1.35 14.34
CA TYR A 55 -22.10 -1.37 15.63
C TYR A 55 -21.31 -2.16 16.69
N PRO A 56 -20.14 -1.66 17.13
CA PRO A 56 -19.20 -2.38 17.98
C PRO A 56 -19.73 -2.68 19.40
N ASP A 57 -20.86 -2.10 19.79
CA ASP A 57 -21.49 -2.32 21.08
C ASP A 57 -22.14 -3.71 21.20
N GLU A 58 -22.46 -4.35 20.07
CA GLU A 58 -23.02 -5.71 20.04
C GLU A 58 -21.90 -6.76 19.88
N ILE A 59 -21.64 -7.52 20.94
CA ILE A 59 -20.58 -8.53 20.97
C ILE A 59 -21.10 -9.87 20.45
N ALA A 60 -20.47 -10.39 19.39
CA ALA A 60 -20.73 -11.75 18.89
C ALA A 60 -20.04 -12.82 19.76
N TYR A 61 -18.77 -12.60 20.09
CA TYR A 61 -17.97 -13.53 20.88
C TYR A 61 -17.16 -12.79 21.94
N PRO A 62 -17.51 -12.91 23.23
CA PRO A 62 -16.79 -12.24 24.30
C PRO A 62 -15.55 -13.03 24.75
N ASN A 63 -14.52 -12.32 25.19
CA ASN A 63 -13.30 -12.86 25.83
C ASN A 63 -12.59 -13.96 25.03
N VAL A 64 -12.52 -13.82 23.70
CA VAL A 64 -11.74 -14.75 22.88
C VAL A 64 -10.24 -14.49 23.01
N PRO A 65 -9.37 -15.50 22.85
CA PRO A 65 -7.93 -15.30 22.81
C PRO A 65 -7.54 -14.28 21.74
N PHE A 66 -6.61 -13.38 22.07
CA PHE A 66 -6.18 -12.32 21.17
C PHE A 66 -5.39 -12.89 19.98
N THR A 67 -5.69 -12.38 18.79
CA THR A 67 -5.06 -12.80 17.53
C THR A 67 -4.65 -11.56 16.72
N LEU A 68 -3.82 -11.75 15.69
CA LEU A 68 -3.40 -10.63 14.83
C LEU A 68 -4.59 -9.91 14.17
N TYR A 69 -5.69 -10.61 13.90
CA TYR A 69 -6.88 -10.03 13.27
C TYR A 69 -7.55 -8.95 14.13
N HIS A 70 -7.44 -9.06 15.47
CA HIS A 70 -8.02 -8.08 16.37
C HIS A 70 -7.45 -6.67 16.19
N PHE A 71 -6.22 -6.52 15.66
CA PHE A 71 -5.66 -5.20 15.33
C PHE A 71 -6.39 -4.49 14.17
N THR A 72 -7.27 -5.18 13.44
CA THR A 72 -8.12 -4.54 12.42
C THR A 72 -9.32 -3.82 13.04
N PHE A 73 -9.57 -3.99 14.34
CA PHE A 73 -10.76 -3.45 14.99
C PHE A 73 -10.49 -2.01 15.45
N PRO A 74 -11.42 -1.06 15.18
CA PRO A 74 -11.28 0.33 15.63
C PRO A 74 -11.15 0.50 17.15
N ILE A 75 -11.63 -0.46 17.94
CA ILE A 75 -11.50 -0.46 19.40
C ILE A 75 -10.09 -0.85 19.87
N VAL A 76 -9.32 -1.52 19.02
CA VAL A 76 -7.97 -2.03 19.32
C VAL A 76 -6.90 -1.12 18.72
N SER A 77 -7.16 -0.52 17.55
CA SER A 77 -6.17 0.26 16.81
C SER A 77 -6.78 1.41 16.03
N ASP A 78 -5.97 2.45 15.84
CA ASP A 78 -6.33 3.59 15.01
C ASP A 78 -6.38 3.20 13.53
N MET A 79 -7.44 3.62 12.85
CA MET A 79 -7.59 3.46 11.42
C MET A 79 -6.97 4.65 10.69
N GLU A 80 -5.99 4.39 9.82
CA GLU A 80 -5.37 5.45 9.00
C GLU A 80 -6.37 6.01 7.97
N GLU A 81 -6.45 7.35 7.88
CA GLU A 81 -7.27 8.03 6.88
C GLU A 81 -6.66 7.85 5.48
N ASP A 82 -7.47 7.50 4.48
CA ASP A 82 -7.05 7.60 3.08
C ASP A 82 -6.86 9.07 2.67
N ILE A 83 -5.62 9.45 2.34
CA ILE A 83 -5.27 10.83 2.02
C ILE A 83 -4.93 10.94 0.53
N CYS A 84 -5.85 11.57 -0.21
CA CYS A 84 -5.60 12.06 -1.55
C CYS A 84 -5.16 13.54 -1.49
N LEU A 85 -3.92 13.84 -1.90
CA LEU A 85 -3.36 15.20 -1.86
C LEU A 85 -4.14 16.20 -2.73
N SER A 86 -4.63 15.76 -3.88
CA SER A 86 -5.43 16.61 -4.78
C SER A 86 -6.79 16.97 -4.15
N ASN A 87 -7.41 16.02 -3.44
CA ASN A 87 -8.63 16.28 -2.67
C ASN A 87 -8.35 17.23 -1.51
N LYS A 88 -7.33 16.99 -0.67
CA LYS A 88 -7.01 17.87 0.47
C LYS A 88 -6.70 19.30 0.02
N SER A 89 -5.95 19.46 -1.07
CA SER A 89 -5.64 20.79 -1.63
C SER A 89 -6.87 21.49 -2.21
N SER A 90 -7.72 20.76 -2.95
CA SER A 90 -8.98 21.29 -3.48
C SER A 90 -9.94 21.70 -2.36
N SER A 91 -10.07 20.89 -1.31
CA SER A 91 -10.89 21.21 -0.14
C SER A 91 -10.38 22.44 0.61
N LEU A 92 -9.06 22.63 0.70
CA LEU A 92 -8.48 23.83 1.31
C LEU A 92 -8.85 25.10 0.51
N VAL A 93 -8.65 25.06 -0.81
CA VAL A 93 -9.02 26.17 -1.71
C VAL A 93 -10.53 26.45 -1.68
N GLY A 94 -11.35 25.39 -1.65
CA GLY A 94 -12.81 25.49 -1.51
C GLY A 94 -13.22 26.19 -0.21
N ARG A 95 -12.61 25.82 0.92
CA ARG A 95 -12.87 26.46 2.23
C ARG A 95 -12.55 27.95 2.23
N PHE A 96 -11.39 28.35 1.71
CA PHE A 96 -11.05 29.77 1.61
C PHE A 96 -12.01 30.55 0.71
N SER A 97 -12.49 29.91 -0.36
CA SER A 97 -13.51 30.51 -1.24
C SER A 97 -14.84 30.71 -0.51
N MET A 98 -15.28 29.72 0.27
CA MET A 98 -16.50 29.83 1.10
C MET A 98 -16.40 30.91 2.18
N MET A 99 -15.20 31.14 2.72
CA MET A 99 -14.94 32.21 3.70
C MET A 99 -14.88 33.61 3.09
N GLY A 100 -15.10 33.76 1.77
CA GLY A 100 -15.06 35.05 1.07
C GLY A 100 -13.65 35.60 0.85
N ILE A 101 -12.61 34.84 1.22
CA ILE A 101 -11.19 35.20 1.04
C ILE A 101 -10.80 35.15 -0.44
N SER A 102 -11.63 34.58 -1.32
CA SER A 102 -11.38 34.55 -2.77
C SER A 102 -11.26 35.91 -3.44
N LYS A 103 -11.72 36.99 -2.79
CA LYS A 103 -11.58 38.38 -3.27
C LYS A 103 -10.26 39.03 -2.86
N ASP A 104 -9.51 38.38 -1.98
CA ASP A 104 -8.20 38.85 -1.53
C ASP A 104 -7.15 38.66 -2.64
N VAL A 105 -6.37 39.70 -2.92
CA VAL A 105 -5.35 39.70 -3.98
C VAL A 105 -4.20 38.73 -3.66
N ALA A 106 -3.85 38.56 -2.39
CA ALA A 106 -2.84 37.59 -1.95
C ALA A 106 -3.35 36.16 -2.13
N PHE A 107 -4.64 35.90 -1.89
CA PHE A 107 -5.23 34.59 -2.20
C PHE A 107 -5.19 34.28 -3.70
N ALA A 108 -5.58 35.24 -4.54
CA ALA A 108 -5.53 35.06 -5.99
C ALA A 108 -4.10 34.75 -6.49
N SER A 109 -3.10 35.39 -5.88
CA SER A 109 -1.69 35.20 -6.24
C SER A 109 -1.10 33.87 -5.76
N THR A 110 -1.60 33.30 -4.66
CA THR A 110 -1.04 32.07 -4.03
C THR A 110 -1.87 30.81 -4.27
N ARG A 111 -3.06 30.94 -4.87
CA ARG A 111 -3.99 29.83 -5.11
C ARG A 111 -3.37 28.65 -5.87
N SER A 112 -2.55 28.93 -6.89
CA SER A 112 -1.89 27.88 -7.68
C SER A 112 -0.87 27.09 -6.87
N GLU A 113 -0.20 27.73 -5.90
CA GLU A 113 0.73 27.08 -4.97
C GLU A 113 0.01 26.26 -3.89
N MET A 114 -1.25 26.57 -3.61
CA MET A 114 -2.09 25.77 -2.73
C MET A 114 -2.60 24.48 -3.39
N LEU A 115 -2.70 24.45 -4.73
CA LEU A 115 -3.13 23.27 -5.47
C LEU A 115 -1.95 22.32 -5.68
N VAL A 116 -2.07 21.09 -5.17
CA VAL A 116 -1.02 20.09 -5.31
C VAL A 116 -1.03 19.52 -6.72
N LYS A 117 0.14 19.54 -7.35
CA LYS A 117 0.46 18.71 -8.52
C LYS A 117 1.25 17.51 -8.07
N GLU A 118 0.71 16.30 -8.29
CA GLU A 118 1.35 15.05 -7.88
C GLU A 118 2.75 14.90 -8.48
N GLU A 119 2.97 15.40 -9.69
CA GLU A 119 4.27 15.38 -10.38
C GLU A 119 5.38 16.09 -9.60
N THR A 120 5.03 17.04 -8.72
CA THR A 120 5.98 17.72 -7.83
C THR A 120 6.62 16.75 -6.84
N TYR A 121 5.86 15.74 -6.41
CA TYR A 121 6.26 14.76 -5.40
C TYR A 121 6.65 13.42 -6.01
N PHE A 122 6.08 13.12 -7.18
CA PHE A 122 6.19 11.85 -7.87
C PHE A 122 6.65 12.09 -9.32
N PRO A 123 7.93 12.42 -9.56
CA PRO A 123 8.47 12.56 -10.91
C PRO A 123 8.21 11.31 -11.75
N LYS A 124 7.44 11.47 -12.83
CA LYS A 124 6.98 10.36 -13.69
C LYS A 124 8.08 9.77 -14.56
N GLU A 125 9.06 10.58 -14.92
CA GLU A 125 10.15 10.21 -15.85
C GLU A 125 11.34 9.51 -15.17
N GLN A 126 11.29 9.34 -13.85
CA GLN A 126 12.35 8.67 -13.11
C GLN A 126 12.02 7.20 -12.86
N PRO A 127 12.99 6.28 -12.95
CA PRO A 127 12.84 4.92 -12.45
C PRO A 127 12.54 4.89 -10.95
N TRP A 128 11.49 4.17 -10.56
CA TRP A 128 11.12 3.96 -9.17
C TRP A 128 11.42 2.53 -8.72
N ILE A 129 11.69 2.40 -7.43
CA ILE A 129 11.89 1.11 -6.77
C ILE A 129 11.06 1.04 -5.49
N LEU A 130 10.55 -0.15 -5.21
CA LEU A 130 10.08 -0.57 -3.89
C LEU A 130 11.26 -1.20 -3.16
N ARG A 131 11.57 -0.73 -1.95
CA ARG A 131 12.62 -1.32 -1.11
C ARG A 131 12.00 -2.05 0.07
N ASN A 132 12.38 -3.32 0.25
CA ASN A 132 12.21 -4.02 1.52
C ASN A 132 13.40 -3.69 2.43
N LEU A 133 13.15 -2.87 3.44
CA LEU A 133 14.17 -2.35 4.35
C LEU A 133 14.67 -3.41 5.33
N THR A 134 13.85 -4.42 5.64
CA THR A 134 14.15 -5.53 6.54
C THR A 134 15.17 -6.48 5.91
N THR A 135 14.93 -6.92 4.67
CA THR A 135 15.79 -7.89 3.97
C THR A 135 16.85 -7.25 3.07
N LYS A 136 16.84 -5.92 2.95
CA LYS A 136 17.68 -5.16 2.00
C LYS A 136 17.49 -5.66 0.56
N GLN A 137 16.23 -5.86 0.16
CA GLN A 137 15.86 -6.22 -1.21
C GLN A 137 15.17 -5.05 -1.89
N PHE A 138 15.23 -4.98 -3.22
CA PHE A 138 14.45 -4.00 -3.97
C PHE A 138 13.84 -4.59 -5.24
N VAL A 139 12.77 -3.96 -5.70
CA VAL A 139 12.05 -4.29 -6.93
C VAL A 139 11.91 -3.04 -7.80
N ARG A 140 12.22 -3.15 -9.08
CA ARG A 140 12.15 -2.08 -10.08
C ARG A 140 10.78 -2.01 -10.74
N SER A 141 10.27 -0.79 -10.94
CA SER A 141 8.99 -0.56 -11.63
C SER A 141 8.91 -1.23 -13.01
N GLU A 142 10.02 -1.21 -13.74
CA GLU A 142 10.16 -1.69 -15.12
C GLU A 142 10.09 -3.21 -15.25
N ALA A 143 10.39 -3.94 -14.18
CA ALA A 143 10.30 -5.40 -14.18
C ALA A 143 8.86 -5.89 -13.97
N ILE A 144 8.01 -5.03 -13.42
CA ILE A 144 6.66 -5.37 -12.95
C ILE A 144 5.61 -4.85 -13.93
N ALA A 145 5.81 -3.63 -14.43
CA ALA A 145 4.88 -3.00 -15.34
C ALA A 145 4.66 -3.86 -16.59
N LEU A 146 3.39 -4.11 -16.91
CA LEU A 146 3.02 -4.89 -18.10
C LEU A 146 3.47 -4.22 -19.40
N LYS A 147 3.54 -2.88 -19.39
CA LYS A 147 4.02 -2.07 -20.49
C LYS A 147 4.73 -0.81 -19.96
N PRO A 148 5.75 -0.28 -20.66
CA PRO A 148 6.45 0.92 -20.24
C PRO A 148 5.54 2.14 -20.03
N GLU A 149 4.52 2.33 -20.88
CA GLU A 149 3.58 3.46 -20.78
C GLU A 149 2.67 3.44 -19.54
N PHE A 150 2.64 2.32 -18.81
CA PHE A 150 1.89 2.20 -17.57
C PHE A 150 2.65 2.72 -16.36
N ILE A 151 3.96 2.95 -16.47
CA ILE A 151 4.78 3.52 -15.40
C ILE A 151 4.53 5.02 -15.33
N ARG A 152 3.91 5.49 -14.24
CA ARG A 152 3.66 6.92 -13.99
C ARG A 152 4.23 7.30 -12.62
N GLY A 153 5.55 7.31 -12.54
CA GLY A 153 6.26 7.44 -11.28
C GLY A 153 6.09 6.17 -10.42
N PRO A 154 5.79 6.27 -9.11
CA PRO A 154 5.56 5.10 -8.26
C PRO A 154 4.17 4.48 -8.48
N ASN A 155 3.25 5.20 -9.14
CA ASN A 155 1.91 4.73 -9.47
C ASN A 155 1.96 4.04 -10.84
N ILE A 156 2.03 2.71 -10.84
CA ILE A 156 2.06 1.89 -12.05
C ILE A 156 0.64 1.44 -12.34
N ASN A 157 0.12 1.74 -13.53
CA ASN A 157 -1.23 1.30 -13.91
C ASN A 157 -1.28 -0.22 -14.04
N VAL A 158 -2.43 -0.80 -13.67
CA VAL A 158 -2.75 -2.23 -13.78
C VAL A 158 -2.04 -3.12 -12.76
N LEU A 159 -0.71 -3.10 -12.74
CA LEU A 159 0.12 -3.90 -11.84
C LEU A 159 1.34 -3.09 -11.38
N GLY A 160 1.46 -2.88 -10.09
CA GLY A 160 2.52 -2.09 -9.50
C GLY A 160 3.03 -2.61 -8.17
N PHE A 161 3.62 -1.71 -7.39
CA PHE A 161 4.20 -2.05 -6.08
C PHE A 161 3.15 -2.50 -5.06
N GLY A 162 1.91 -2.01 -5.17
CA GLY A 162 0.82 -2.39 -4.28
C GLY A 162 0.52 -3.90 -4.36
N GLU A 163 0.34 -4.42 -5.57
CA GLU A 163 0.04 -5.85 -5.78
C GLU A 163 1.19 -6.75 -5.31
N ILE A 164 2.44 -6.29 -5.47
CA ILE A 164 3.62 -7.01 -4.95
C ILE A 164 3.60 -7.08 -3.44
N VAL A 165 3.46 -5.92 -2.79
CA VAL A 165 3.42 -5.85 -1.32
C VAL A 165 2.30 -6.76 -0.84
N MET A 166 1.08 -6.58 -1.35
CA MET A 166 -0.09 -7.40 -0.98
C MET A 166 0.16 -8.90 -1.12
N SER A 167 0.71 -9.36 -2.25
CA SER A 167 0.98 -10.79 -2.47
C SER A 167 2.00 -11.41 -1.48
N ARG A 168 2.85 -10.59 -0.86
CA ARG A 168 3.97 -11.06 0.00
C ARG A 168 3.85 -10.69 1.46
N ILE A 169 2.88 -9.85 1.86
CA ILE A 169 2.66 -9.48 3.27
C ILE A 169 1.45 -10.16 3.92
N CYS A 170 0.72 -10.99 3.17
CA CYS A 170 -0.44 -11.72 3.67
C CYS A 170 -0.05 -12.72 4.77
N TRP A 171 -0.88 -12.81 5.81
CA TRP A 171 -0.71 -13.71 6.94
C TRP A 171 -2.06 -14.25 7.42
N SER A 172 -2.27 -15.55 7.26
CA SER A 172 -3.43 -16.30 7.73
C SER A 172 -2.99 -17.70 8.13
N THR A 173 -3.63 -18.26 9.16
CA THR A 173 -3.43 -19.68 9.50
C THR A 173 -4.12 -20.60 8.49
N SER A 174 -5.23 -20.14 7.91
CA SER A 174 -5.93 -20.85 6.84
C SER A 174 -5.14 -20.72 5.54
N SER A 175 -4.89 -21.85 4.89
CA SER A 175 -4.38 -21.88 3.52
C SER A 175 -5.48 -21.68 2.47
N PHE A 176 -6.74 -21.54 2.91
CA PHE A 176 -7.83 -21.24 2.01
C PHE A 176 -7.73 -19.80 1.55
N VAL A 177 -7.35 -19.63 0.29
CA VAL A 177 -7.52 -18.38 -0.45
C VAL A 177 -8.53 -18.64 -1.55
N ASN A 178 -9.37 -17.66 -1.86
CA ASN A 178 -10.45 -17.79 -2.85
C ASN A 178 -9.93 -17.74 -4.30
N MET A 179 -8.70 -18.20 -4.49
CA MET A 179 -7.93 -18.24 -5.72
C MET A 179 -7.03 -19.48 -5.72
N SER A 180 -6.50 -19.85 -6.87
CA SER A 180 -5.52 -20.91 -7.01
C SER A 180 -4.18 -20.42 -6.42
N ASP A 181 -3.90 -20.79 -5.17
CA ASP A 181 -2.65 -20.44 -4.50
C ASP A 181 -1.49 -21.28 -5.04
N THR A 182 -0.72 -20.69 -5.95
CA THR A 182 0.50 -21.31 -6.46
C THR A 182 1.74 -20.92 -5.67
N THR A 183 1.65 -19.95 -4.74
CA THR A 183 2.81 -19.27 -4.14
C THR A 183 2.76 -19.15 -2.62
N ASN A 184 1.78 -19.78 -1.97
CA ASN A 184 1.57 -19.74 -0.52
C ASN A 184 1.38 -18.31 0.00
N ILE A 185 0.51 -17.55 -0.67
CA ILE A 185 0.23 -16.14 -0.37
C ILE A 185 -0.22 -15.96 1.08
N SER A 186 -0.93 -16.94 1.65
CA SER A 186 -1.42 -16.88 3.04
C SER A 186 -0.31 -16.79 4.09
N LYS A 187 0.93 -17.15 3.77
CA LYS A 187 2.11 -16.98 4.65
C LYS A 187 3.22 -16.28 3.90
N GLY A 188 2.92 -15.05 3.47
CA GLY A 188 3.81 -14.22 2.68
C GLY A 188 5.15 -13.98 3.36
N VAL A 189 6.23 -14.16 2.60
CA VAL A 189 7.63 -14.07 3.08
C VAL A 189 8.05 -12.67 3.53
N TRP A 190 7.24 -11.65 3.27
CA TRP A 190 7.46 -10.28 3.74
C TRP A 190 6.44 -9.81 4.77
N ALA A 191 5.60 -10.70 5.31
CA ALA A 191 4.66 -10.35 6.38
C ALA A 191 5.42 -9.78 7.59
N GLY A 192 5.04 -8.58 8.01
CA GLY A 192 5.70 -7.85 9.08
C GLY A 192 7.02 -7.16 8.69
N HIS A 193 7.38 -7.09 7.41
CA HIS A 193 8.57 -6.33 6.97
C HIS A 193 8.29 -4.83 6.84
N CYS A 194 9.37 -4.05 6.79
CA CYS A 194 9.32 -2.60 6.58
C CYS A 194 9.67 -2.23 5.15
N PHE A 195 8.99 -1.22 4.61
CA PHE A 195 9.15 -0.82 3.21
C PHE A 195 9.31 0.69 3.04
N ASP A 196 9.84 1.09 1.88
CA ASP A 196 9.58 2.40 1.30
C ASP A 196 9.59 2.35 -0.23
N ILE A 197 9.20 3.45 -0.86
CA ILE A 197 9.28 3.64 -2.30
C ILE A 197 10.14 4.87 -2.57
N THR A 198 11.14 4.73 -3.43
CA THR A 198 12.10 5.79 -3.75
C THR A 198 12.52 5.73 -5.21
N THR A 199 13.23 6.74 -5.69
CA THR A 199 13.80 6.72 -7.03
C THR A 199 15.10 5.92 -7.05
N LEU A 200 15.36 5.23 -8.17
CA LEU A 200 16.59 4.46 -8.35
C LEU A 200 17.84 5.33 -8.22
N ALA A 201 17.76 6.58 -8.67
CA ALA A 201 18.83 7.57 -8.53
C ALA A 201 19.16 7.83 -7.06
N ARG A 202 18.17 8.17 -6.25
CA ARG A 202 18.36 8.42 -4.81
C ARG A 202 18.92 7.18 -4.11
N TYR A 203 18.40 6.00 -4.43
CA TYR A 203 18.92 4.74 -3.87
C TYR A 203 20.40 4.51 -4.19
N ARG A 204 20.84 4.78 -5.43
CA ARG A 204 22.24 4.63 -5.84
C ARG A 204 23.15 5.59 -5.08
N ASP A 205 22.70 6.82 -4.86
CA ASP A 205 23.46 7.82 -4.11
C ASP A 205 23.60 7.44 -2.63
N GLU A 206 22.51 6.96 -2.01
CA GLU A 206 22.47 6.58 -0.58
C GLU A 206 23.27 5.31 -0.27
N THR A 207 23.09 4.27 -1.09
CA THR A 207 23.59 2.92 -0.76
C THR A 207 24.87 2.55 -1.47
N LYS A 208 25.23 3.30 -2.54
CA LYS A 208 26.31 2.95 -3.48
C LYS A 208 26.18 1.51 -4.03
N GLY A 209 24.97 0.93 -3.99
CA GLY A 209 24.69 -0.44 -4.42
C GLY A 209 25.25 -1.55 -3.52
N VAL A 210 25.75 -1.24 -2.32
CA VAL A 210 26.38 -2.25 -1.44
C VAL A 210 25.35 -2.85 -0.49
N GLY A 211 25.29 -4.19 -0.43
CA GLY A 211 24.50 -4.92 0.58
C GLY A 211 23.00 -5.03 0.28
N TRP A 212 22.56 -4.73 -0.94
CA TRP A 212 21.18 -4.86 -1.38
C TRP A 212 21.05 -5.83 -2.55
N SER A 213 19.95 -6.59 -2.59
CA SER A 213 19.66 -7.55 -3.65
C SER A 213 18.52 -7.08 -4.55
N ASP A 214 18.72 -7.13 -5.87
CA ASP A 214 17.64 -6.93 -6.85
C ASP A 214 16.84 -8.24 -6.99
N VAL A 215 15.61 -8.25 -6.48
CA VAL A 215 14.69 -9.41 -6.57
C VAL A 215 13.60 -9.22 -7.62
N SER A 216 13.77 -8.25 -8.53
CA SER A 216 12.72 -7.84 -9.45
C SER A 216 12.21 -8.98 -10.35
N ASN A 217 13.10 -9.82 -10.88
CA ASN A 217 12.71 -10.91 -11.78
C ASN A 217 11.98 -12.04 -11.04
N GLU A 218 12.39 -12.34 -9.80
CA GLU A 218 11.74 -13.35 -8.96
C GLU A 218 10.31 -12.93 -8.66
N VAL A 219 10.15 -11.70 -8.17
CA VAL A 219 8.85 -11.12 -7.83
C VAL A 219 7.96 -10.98 -9.06
N ALA A 220 8.50 -10.52 -10.19
CA ALA A 220 7.75 -10.40 -11.44
C ALA A 220 7.22 -11.76 -11.92
N LYS A 221 8.02 -12.82 -11.75
CA LYS A 221 7.60 -14.18 -12.09
C LYS A 221 6.49 -14.66 -11.15
N GLU A 222 6.65 -14.48 -9.84
CA GLU A 222 5.65 -14.88 -8.85
C GLU A 222 4.29 -14.22 -9.13
N ILE A 223 4.26 -12.90 -9.34
CA ILE A 223 3.05 -12.18 -9.72
C ILE A 223 2.50 -12.73 -11.04
N ALA A 224 3.35 -13.02 -12.02
CA ALA A 224 2.86 -13.59 -13.27
C ALA A 224 2.19 -14.97 -13.08
N ASP A 225 2.76 -15.83 -12.24
CA ASP A 225 2.22 -17.17 -11.95
C ASP A 225 0.87 -17.07 -11.21
N ILE A 226 0.71 -16.10 -10.30
CA ILE A 226 -0.54 -15.81 -9.59
C ILE A 226 -1.65 -15.34 -10.56
N TRP A 227 -1.33 -14.43 -11.47
CA TRP A 227 -2.33 -13.90 -12.41
C TRP A 227 -2.65 -14.90 -13.53
N GLU A 228 -1.68 -15.71 -13.93
CA GLU A 228 -1.89 -16.79 -14.90
C GLU A 228 -2.77 -17.91 -14.34
N SER A 229 -2.66 -18.25 -13.05
CA SER A 229 -3.52 -19.28 -12.43
C SER A 229 -5.00 -18.89 -12.45
N GLU A 230 -5.30 -17.59 -12.27
CA GLU A 230 -6.67 -17.07 -12.24
C GLU A 230 -7.26 -16.75 -13.61
N TYR A 231 -6.45 -16.18 -14.53
CA TYR A 231 -6.95 -15.65 -15.81
C TYR A 231 -6.46 -16.45 -17.03
N GLY A 232 -5.63 -17.47 -16.83
CA GLY A 232 -5.04 -18.30 -17.88
C GLY A 232 -3.85 -17.64 -18.60
N PRO A 233 -3.29 -18.29 -19.63
CA PRO A 233 -2.02 -17.88 -20.26
C PRO A 233 -2.07 -16.50 -20.94
N ASN A 234 -3.26 -16.03 -21.32
CA ASN A 234 -3.45 -14.73 -21.96
C ASN A 234 -3.79 -13.60 -20.96
N TRP A 235 -3.56 -13.81 -19.67
CA TRP A 235 -3.95 -12.86 -18.61
C TRP A 235 -3.44 -11.44 -18.85
N ARG A 236 -2.20 -11.28 -19.34
CA ARG A 236 -1.61 -9.95 -19.61
C ARG A 236 -2.46 -9.13 -20.57
N GLU A 237 -2.92 -9.76 -21.65
CA GLU A 237 -3.77 -9.13 -22.66
C GLU A 237 -5.17 -8.85 -22.09
N THR A 238 -5.75 -9.81 -21.37
CA THR A 238 -7.06 -9.68 -20.73
C THR A 238 -7.11 -8.47 -19.80
N VAL A 239 -6.14 -8.35 -18.90
CA VAL A 239 -6.11 -7.28 -17.90
C VAL A 239 -5.79 -5.93 -18.54
N CYS A 240 -4.84 -5.87 -19.50
CA CYS A 240 -4.57 -4.65 -20.26
C CYS A 240 -5.83 -4.17 -21.02
N ASN A 241 -6.52 -5.07 -21.71
CA ASN A 241 -7.74 -4.74 -22.47
C ASN A 241 -8.86 -4.27 -21.57
N ARG A 242 -9.01 -4.86 -20.37
CA ARG A 242 -9.97 -4.40 -19.37
C ARG A 242 -9.66 -2.97 -18.93
N TRP A 243 -8.38 -2.66 -18.70
CA TRP A 243 -7.96 -1.30 -18.35
C TRP A 243 -8.24 -0.30 -19.48
N TYR A 244 -7.90 -0.61 -20.73
CA TYR A 244 -8.20 0.27 -21.87
C TYR A 244 -9.70 0.47 -22.08
N ARG A 245 -10.55 -0.53 -21.85
CA ARG A 245 -12.01 -0.36 -21.93
C ARG A 245 -12.55 0.58 -20.86
N THR A 246 -12.02 0.48 -19.63
CA THR A 246 -12.48 1.31 -18.50
C THR A 246 -11.95 2.74 -18.57
N TYR A 247 -10.69 2.92 -18.99
CA TYR A 247 -9.99 4.21 -18.89
C TYR A 247 -9.49 4.77 -20.23
N GLY A 248 -9.34 3.95 -21.26
CA GLY A 248 -8.83 4.36 -22.58
C GLY A 248 -9.83 5.16 -23.45
N TYR A 249 -11.11 5.23 -23.06
CA TYR A 249 -12.12 6.08 -23.72
C TYR A 249 -12.42 7.39 -22.98
N ARG A 250 -11.81 7.65 -21.80
CA ARG A 250 -11.95 8.95 -21.15
C ARG A 250 -10.85 9.89 -21.66
N PRO A 251 -11.17 10.97 -22.41
CA PRO A 251 -10.19 12.03 -22.61
C PRO A 251 -9.80 12.54 -21.23
N VAL A 252 -8.49 12.56 -20.96
CA VAL A 252 -7.93 13.16 -19.75
C VAL A 252 -8.46 14.60 -19.69
N PRO A 253 -9.12 15.04 -18.61
CA PRO A 253 -9.43 16.45 -18.46
C PRO A 253 -8.08 17.17 -18.36
N ILE A 254 -7.77 17.93 -19.40
CA ILE A 254 -6.73 18.95 -19.34
C ILE A 254 -7.29 19.99 -18.38
N TYR A 255 -6.82 19.98 -17.13
CA TYR A 255 -7.03 21.06 -16.18
C TYR A 255 -5.94 22.12 -16.36
#